data_AF-A0A202B584-F1
#
_entry.id   AF-A0A202B584-F1
#
_cell.length_a   1.000
_cell.length_b   1.000
_cell.length_c   1.000
_cell.angle_alpha   90.00
_cell.angle_beta   90.00
_cell.angle_gamma   90.00
#
_symmetry.space_group_name_H-M   'P 1'
#
loop_
_entity.id
_entity.type
_entity.pdbx_description
1 polymer ?
#
loop_
_entity_poly.entity_id
_entity_poly.type
_entity_poly.pdbx_seq_one_letter_code
_entity_poly.pdbx_strand_id
1 'polypeptide(L)'
;MAEVQGCFAPIDHVFDCLEAGEVDVIGDAVVFKSFEDGTWYELAPAMRGWCELWEKLAQHYRLLFDTGPVHALVGKLEREEYLTREEVAAGRAVIDLARRAYMGMDVHEVKDFVRTQQIKIQLEGSGLVGKG
;
A
#
# COMPACT_ATOMS: atom_id res chain seq x y z
N MET A 1 -3.14 -18.67 -6.86
CA MET A 1 -4.35 -17.88 -7.18
C MET A 1 -5.01 -17.33 -5.90
N ALA A 2 -5.47 -18.17 -4.97
CA ALA A 2 -6.12 -17.71 -3.73
C ALA A 2 -5.22 -16.81 -2.84
N GLU A 3 -3.92 -17.12 -2.75
CA GLU A 3 -2.97 -16.34 -1.96
C GLU A 3 -2.73 -14.93 -2.52
N VAL A 4 -2.54 -14.80 -3.84
CA VAL A 4 -2.41 -13.50 -4.53
C VAL A 4 -3.67 -12.66 -4.33
N GLN A 5 -4.84 -13.30 -4.43
CA GLN A 5 -6.11 -12.62 -4.19
C GLN A 5 -6.21 -12.11 -2.74
N GLY A 6 -5.79 -12.91 -1.76
CA GLY A 6 -5.75 -12.50 -0.36
C GLY A 6 -4.81 -11.31 -0.10
N CYS A 7 -3.61 -11.30 -0.68
CA CYS A 7 -2.64 -10.22 -0.48
C CYS A 7 -3.09 -8.87 -1.06
N PHE A 8 -3.85 -8.88 -2.16
CA PHE A 8 -4.27 -7.65 -2.85
C PHE A 8 -5.71 -7.24 -2.53
N ALA A 9 -6.54 -8.11 -1.94
CA ALA A 9 -7.94 -7.81 -1.61
C ALA A 9 -8.14 -6.50 -0.80
N PRO A 10 -7.30 -6.17 0.22
CA PRO A 10 -7.47 -4.92 0.96
C PRO A 10 -7.30 -3.68 0.07
N ILE A 11 -6.25 -3.64 -0.76
CA ILE A 11 -5.98 -2.49 -1.61
C ILE A 11 -6.95 -2.42 -2.80
N ASP A 12 -7.42 -3.56 -3.30
CA ASP A 12 -8.49 -3.61 -4.30
C ASP A 12 -9.77 -2.98 -3.79
N HIS A 13 -10.19 -3.35 -2.58
CA HIS A 13 -11.39 -2.80 -1.98
C HIS A 13 -11.30 -1.28 -1.81
N VAL A 14 -10.15 -0.77 -1.36
CA VAL A 14 -9.90 0.67 -1.27
C VAL A 14 -10.12 1.36 -2.62
N PHE A 15 -9.54 0.83 -3.70
CA PHE A 15 -9.70 1.44 -5.03
C PHE A 15 -11.14 1.30 -5.56
N ASP A 16 -11.83 0.20 -5.27
CA ASP A 16 -13.24 0.03 -5.63
C ASP A 16 -14.11 1.10 -4.93
N CYS A 17 -13.87 1.39 -3.65
CA CYS A 17 -14.55 2.48 -2.93
C CYS A 17 -14.24 3.86 -3.51
N LEU A 18 -12.97 4.15 -3.80
CA LEU A 18 -12.57 5.41 -4.43
C LEU A 18 -13.21 5.61 -5.81
N GLU A 19 -13.33 4.56 -6.61
CA GLU A 19 -13.99 4.61 -7.93
C GLU A 19 -15.50 4.85 -7.82
N ALA A 20 -16.13 4.31 -6.77
CA ALA A 20 -17.53 4.56 -6.42
C ALA A 20 -17.75 5.98 -5.87
N GLY A 21 -16.70 6.66 -5.42
CA GLY A 21 -16.77 7.96 -4.75
C GLY A 21 -17.15 7.82 -3.28
N GLU A 22 -16.89 6.66 -2.68
CA GLU A 22 -17.18 6.35 -1.28
C GLU A 22 -15.87 6.32 -0.49
N VAL A 23 -15.85 7.01 0.65
CA VAL A 23 -14.75 6.98 1.62
C VAL A 23 -15.31 6.98 3.02
N ASP A 24 -14.70 6.21 3.91
CA ASP A 24 -14.94 6.33 5.34
C ASP A 24 -14.00 7.37 5.94
N VAL A 25 -14.52 8.17 6.86
CA VAL A 25 -13.76 9.23 7.54
C VAL A 25 -13.97 9.12 9.03
N ILE A 26 -12.87 9.13 9.80
CA ILE A 26 -12.89 9.20 11.26
C ILE A 26 -12.06 10.41 11.68
N GLY A 27 -12.71 11.42 12.26
CA GLY A 27 -12.09 12.73 12.48
C GLY A 27 -11.82 13.41 11.14
N ASP A 28 -10.56 13.78 10.90
CA ASP A 28 -10.12 14.43 9.65
C ASP A 28 -9.38 13.45 8.72
N ALA A 29 -9.30 12.17 9.08
CA ALA A 29 -8.56 11.17 8.32
C ALA A 29 -9.49 10.27 7.51
N VAL A 30 -9.14 10.07 6.23
CA VAL A 30 -9.72 9.01 5.41
C VAL A 30 -9.20 7.66 5.91
N VAL A 31 -10.12 6.74 6.19
CA VAL A 31 -9.80 5.44 6.79
C VAL A 31 -10.34 4.30 5.94
N PHE A 32 -9.82 3.10 6.18
CA PHE A 32 -10.39 1.85 5.69
C PHE A 32 -10.39 0.81 6.81
N LYS A 33 -11.29 -0.16 6.71
CA LYS A 33 -11.34 -1.27 7.67
C LYS A 33 -10.52 -2.44 7.15
N SER A 34 -9.52 -2.85 7.92
CA SER A 34 -8.71 -4.03 7.61
C SER A 34 -9.56 -5.31 7.68
N PHE A 35 -9.43 -6.16 6.69
CA PHE A 35 -10.11 -7.47 6.67
C PHE A 35 -9.46 -8.49 7.60
N GLU A 36 -8.19 -8.31 7.97
CA GLU A 36 -7.45 -9.28 8.79
C GLU A 36 -7.86 -9.23 10.26
N ASP A 37 -8.05 -8.03 10.80
CA ASP A 37 -8.28 -7.80 12.23
C ASP A 37 -9.52 -6.94 12.53
N GLY A 38 -10.17 -6.39 11.49
CA GLY A 38 -11.34 -5.53 11.63
C GLY A 38 -11.02 -4.14 12.17
N THR A 39 -9.75 -3.77 12.30
CA THR A 39 -9.30 -2.47 12.80
C THR A 39 -9.41 -1.40 11.71
N TRP A 40 -9.73 -0.18 12.10
CA TRP A 40 -9.70 0.98 11.22
C TRP A 40 -8.29 1.55 11.13
N TYR A 41 -7.80 1.73 9.91
CA TYR A 41 -6.50 2.30 9.62
C TYR A 41 -6.63 3.53 8.75
N GLU A 42 -5.77 4.52 8.99
CA GLU A 42 -5.65 5.67 8.10
C GLU A 42 -5.13 5.23 6.72
N LEU A 43 -5.81 5.67 5.68
CA LEU A 43 -5.55 5.24 4.32
C LEU A 43 -4.21 5.79 3.79
N ALA A 44 -3.94 7.07 4.00
CA ALA A 44 -2.73 7.73 3.51
C ALA A 44 -1.42 7.07 4.00
N PRO A 45 -1.19 6.85 5.32
CA PRO A 45 0.03 6.19 5.78
C PRO A 45 0.11 4.72 5.34
N ALA A 46 -1.01 4.00 5.26
CA ALA A 46 -1.03 2.64 4.77
C ALA A 46 -0.57 2.56 3.29
N MET A 47 -1.06 3.48 2.46
CA MET A 47 -0.68 3.57 1.05
C MET A 47 0.79 3.98 0.86
N ARG A 48 1.35 4.84 1.73
CA ARG A 48 2.80 5.10 1.74
C ARG A 48 3.61 3.85 2.04
N GLY A 49 3.26 3.11 3.09
CA GLY A 49 3.94 1.87 3.44
C GLY A 49 3.89 0.85 2.29
N TRP A 50 2.77 0.81 1.56
CA TRP A 50 2.64 0.01 0.35
C TRP A 50 3.62 0.47 -0.75
N CYS A 51 3.69 1.78 -1.05
CA CYS A 51 4.64 2.32 -2.03
C CYS A 51 6.09 1.99 -1.67
N GLU A 52 6.50 2.23 -0.43
CA GLU A 52 7.86 1.97 0.05
C GLU A 52 8.24 0.49 -0.08
N LEU A 53 7.31 -0.41 0.24
CA LEU A 53 7.51 -1.84 0.06
C LEU A 53 7.74 -2.18 -1.43
N TRP A 54 6.89 -1.67 -2.32
CA TRP A 54 6.98 -1.96 -3.75
C TRP A 54 8.19 -1.35 -4.41
N GLU A 55 8.63 -0.16 -4.00
CA GLU A 55 9.88 0.45 -4.44
C GLU A 55 11.08 -0.41 -4.03
N LYS A 56 11.10 -0.92 -2.80
CA LYS A 56 12.15 -1.84 -2.32
C LYS A 56 12.15 -3.17 -3.08
N LEU A 57 10.98 -3.75 -3.34
CA LEU A 57 10.85 -4.96 -4.16
C LEU A 57 11.29 -4.70 -5.60
N ALA A 58 10.93 -3.56 -6.17
CA ALA A 58 11.34 -3.17 -7.52
C ALA A 58 12.86 -3.02 -7.62
N GLN A 59 13.51 -2.47 -6.60
CA GLN A 59 14.98 -2.42 -6.53
C GLN A 59 15.60 -3.83 -6.43
N HIS A 60 15.07 -4.69 -5.54
CA HIS A 60 15.59 -6.06 -5.34
C HIS A 60 15.46 -6.93 -6.59
N TYR A 61 14.27 -6.94 -7.20
CA TYR A 61 13.96 -7.74 -8.40
C TYR A 61 14.28 -7.01 -9.73
N ARG A 62 14.84 -5.80 -9.67
CA ARG A 62 15.16 -4.94 -10.83
C ARG A 62 13.95 -4.72 -11.76
N LEU A 63 12.80 -4.46 -11.17
CA LEU A 63 11.56 -4.18 -11.89
C LEU A 63 11.53 -2.71 -12.32
N LEU A 64 10.97 -2.45 -13.50
CA LEU A 64 10.55 -1.11 -13.88
C LEU A 64 9.16 -0.88 -13.29
N PHE A 65 9.13 -0.34 -12.08
CA PHE A 65 7.90 -0.08 -11.32
C PHE A 65 7.93 1.34 -10.78
N ASP A 66 6.90 2.12 -11.10
CA ASP A 66 6.74 3.51 -10.66
C ASP A 66 5.49 3.65 -9.80
N THR A 67 5.69 4.03 -8.54
CA THR A 67 4.66 4.30 -7.53
C THR A 67 4.16 5.76 -7.56
N GLY A 68 4.73 6.61 -8.43
CA GLY A 68 4.41 8.04 -8.52
C GLY A 68 2.92 8.38 -8.55
N PRO A 69 2.08 7.69 -9.34
CA PRO A 69 0.63 7.92 -9.34
C PRO A 69 -0.03 7.69 -7.98
N VAL A 70 0.42 6.67 -7.24
CA VAL A 70 -0.09 6.36 -5.90
C VAL A 70 0.36 7.42 -4.90
N HIS A 71 1.62 7.87 -4.96
CA HIS A 71 2.10 8.99 -4.15
C HIS A 71 1.33 10.29 -4.38
N ALA A 72 1.00 10.60 -5.64
CA ALA A 72 0.20 11.77 -5.96
C ALA A 72 -1.21 11.70 -5.35
N LEU A 73 -1.85 10.53 -5.43
CA LEU A 73 -3.15 10.27 -4.80
C LEU A 73 -3.08 10.42 -3.28
N VAL A 74 -2.07 9.84 -2.63
CA VAL A 74 -1.86 9.96 -1.18
C VAL A 74 -1.67 11.42 -0.78
N GLY A 75 -0.85 12.19 -1.50
CA GLY A 75 -0.63 13.60 -1.20
C GLY A 75 -1.91 14.45 -1.30
N LYS A 76 -2.87 14.06 -2.14
CA LYS A 76 -4.19 14.70 -2.19
C LYS A 76 -5.08 14.32 -1.02
N LEU A 77 -5.14 13.04 -0.67
CA LEU A 77 -5.90 12.58 0.50
C LEU A 77 -5.48 13.30 1.78
N GLU A 78 -4.18 13.54 1.97
CA GLU A 78 -3.63 14.23 3.15
C GLU A 78 -3.88 15.73 3.17
N ARG A 79 -4.12 16.33 2.01
CA ARG A 79 -4.50 17.73 1.88
C ARG A 79 -6.01 17.91 1.82
N GLU A 80 -6.78 16.83 2.04
CA GLU A 80 -8.24 16.81 1.94
C GLU A 80 -8.74 17.30 0.56
N GLU A 81 -7.94 17.05 -0.48
CA GLU A 81 -8.25 17.45 -1.85
C GLU A 81 -9.08 16.38 -2.56
N TYR A 82 -9.99 16.83 -3.44
CA TYR A 82 -10.74 15.93 -4.30
C TYR A 82 -9.82 15.19 -5.28
N LEU A 83 -10.04 13.88 -5.38
CA LEU A 83 -9.45 13.01 -6.38
C LEU A 83 -10.28 13.03 -7.66
N THR A 84 -9.63 13.05 -8.82
CA THR A 84 -10.30 12.83 -10.09
C THR A 84 -10.39 11.34 -10.41
N ARG A 85 -11.32 10.96 -11.30
CA ARG A 85 -11.44 9.56 -11.75
C ARG A 85 -10.16 9.09 -12.45
N GLU A 86 -9.50 9.97 -13.18
CA GLU A 86 -8.24 9.69 -13.86
C GLU A 86 -7.10 9.41 -12.88
N GLU A 87 -7.05 10.12 -11.75
CA GLU A 87 -6.06 9.90 -10.69
C GLU A 87 -6.27 8.56 -10.00
N VAL A 88 -7.53 8.23 -9.68
CA VAL A 88 -7.88 6.91 -9.11
C VAL A 88 -7.53 5.79 -10.10
N ALA A 89 -7.88 5.95 -11.38
CA ALA A 89 -7.55 4.97 -12.42
C ALA A 89 -6.04 4.80 -12.61
N ALA A 90 -5.26 5.88 -12.53
CA ALA A 90 -3.80 5.81 -12.61
C ALA A 90 -3.21 5.05 -11.41
N GLY A 91 -3.72 5.26 -10.20
CA GLY A 91 -3.36 4.47 -9.03
C GLY A 91 -3.71 2.99 -9.19
N ARG A 92 -4.93 2.67 -9.67
CA ARG A 92 -5.38 1.30 -9.91
C ARG A 92 -4.48 0.56 -10.89
N ALA A 93 -4.02 1.23 -11.95
CA ALA A 93 -3.09 0.65 -12.92
C ALA A 93 -1.74 0.25 -12.28
N VAL A 94 -1.27 1.01 -11.28
CA VAL A 94 -0.06 0.65 -10.52
C VAL A 94 -0.30 -0.60 -9.68
N ILE A 95 -1.46 -0.73 -9.02
CA ILE A 95 -1.81 -1.93 -8.24
C ILE A 95 -1.89 -3.18 -9.14
N ASP A 96 -2.46 -3.04 -10.33
CA ASP A 96 -2.55 -4.13 -11.30
C ASP A 96 -1.18 -4.56 -11.82
N LEU A 97 -0.27 -3.60 -12.06
CA LEU A 97 1.11 -3.89 -12.42
C LEU A 97 1.82 -4.63 -11.29
N ALA A 98 1.62 -4.20 -10.03
CA ALA A 98 2.19 -4.84 -8.85
C ALA A 98 1.69 -6.28 -8.74
N ARG A 99 0.39 -6.53 -8.94
CA ARG A 99 -0.17 -7.88 -8.94
C ARG A 99 0.46 -8.77 -10.01
N ARG A 100 0.62 -8.25 -11.23
CA ARG A 100 1.27 -8.99 -12.33
C ARG A 100 2.71 -9.33 -12.01
N ALA A 101 3.46 -8.38 -11.44
CA ALA A 101 4.82 -8.62 -11.00
C ALA A 101 4.88 -9.67 -9.87
N TYR A 102 4.00 -9.56 -8.86
CA TYR A 102 3.92 -10.49 -7.74
C TYR A 102 3.67 -11.93 -8.19
N MET A 103 2.82 -12.14 -9.20
CA MET A 103 2.55 -13.48 -9.75
C MET A 103 3.78 -14.16 -10.38
N GLY A 104 4.79 -13.38 -10.79
CA GLY A 104 6.04 -13.89 -11.33
C GLY A 104 7.15 -14.06 -10.28
N MET A 105 6.92 -13.66 -9.03
CA MET A 105 7.90 -13.74 -7.94
C MET A 105 7.78 -15.05 -7.16
N ASP A 106 8.87 -15.47 -6.52
CA ASP A 106 8.81 -16.50 -5.49
C ASP A 106 8.16 -15.91 -4.23
N VAL A 107 6.95 -16.37 -3.92
CA VAL A 107 6.15 -15.90 -2.80
C VAL A 107 6.86 -16.11 -1.45
N HIS A 108 7.68 -17.15 -1.32
CA HIS A 108 8.43 -17.39 -0.08
C HIS A 108 9.55 -16.36 0.08
N GLU A 109 10.26 -16.04 -0.99
CA GLU A 109 11.27 -14.97 -0.99
C GLU A 109 10.65 -13.60 -0.68
N VAL A 110 9.49 -13.29 -1.26
CA VAL A 110 8.78 -12.04 -0.96
C VAL A 110 8.31 -11.99 0.49
N LYS A 111 7.81 -13.10 1.06
CA LYS A 111 7.42 -13.15 2.48
C LYS A 111 8.60 -12.97 3.42
N ASP A 112 9.74 -13.58 3.13
CA ASP A 112 10.96 -13.40 3.92
C ASP A 112 11.48 -11.96 3.82
N PHE A 113 11.37 -11.35 2.64
CA PHE A 113 11.68 -9.94 2.44
C PHE A 113 10.76 -9.02 3.26
N VAL A 114 9.44 -9.21 3.17
CA VAL A 114 8.44 -8.45 3.93
C VAL A 114 8.67 -8.62 5.44
N ARG A 115 8.92 -9.84 5.92
CA ARG A 115 9.25 -10.09 7.34
C ARG A 115 10.52 -9.36 7.77
N THR A 116 11.56 -9.37 6.93
CA THR A 116 12.80 -8.62 7.20
C THR A 116 12.55 -7.11 7.29
N GLN A 117 11.66 -6.57 6.45
CA GLN A 117 11.27 -5.15 6.51
C GLN A 117 10.40 -4.84 7.74
N GLN A 118 9.42 -5.68 8.08
CA GLN A 118 8.57 -5.51 9.25
C GLN A 118 9.37 -5.53 10.56
N ILE A 119 10.38 -6.40 10.67
CA ILE A 119 11.31 -6.41 11.83
C ILE A 119 12.05 -5.07 11.93
N LYS A 120 12.53 -4.52 10.80
CA LYS A 120 13.22 -3.21 10.78
C LYS A 120 12.29 -2.07 11.19
N ILE A 121 11.06 -2.03 10.66
CA ILE A 121 10.06 -1.01 10.98
C ILE A 121 9.64 -1.09 12.45
N GLN A 122 9.45 -2.30 13.01
CA GLN A 122 9.13 -2.49 14.43
C GLN A 122 10.28 -2.08 15.36
N LEU A 123 11.55 -2.25 14.95
CA LEU A 123 12.72 -1.78 15.69
C LEU A 123 12.85 -0.24 15.67
N GLU A 124 12.53 0.38 14.53
CA GLU A 124 12.53 1.84 14.36
C GLU A 124 11.40 2.51 15.16
N GLY A 125 10.22 1.89 15.23
CA GLY A 125 9.09 2.35 16.05
C GLY A 125 9.27 2.15 17.56
N SER A 126 10.14 1.23 17.99
CA SER A 126 10.39 0.92 19.41
C SER A 126 11.49 1.77 20.06
N GLY A 127 12.08 2.75 19.36
CA GLY A 127 13.07 3.66 19.95
C GLY A 127 14.36 2.98 20.43
N LEU A 128 14.69 1.79 19.93
CA LEU A 128 15.96 1.12 20.17
C LEU A 128 17.00 1.51 19.10
N VAL A 129 17.12 2.81 18.82
CA VAL A 129 18.39 3.34 18.29
C VAL A 129 19.32 3.43 19.49
N GLY A 130 20.26 2.49 19.55
CA GLY A 130 21.31 2.45 20.55
C GLY A 130 21.97 3.82 20.67
N LYS A 131 21.78 4.46 21.82
CA LYS A 131 22.69 5.50 22.29
C LYS A 131 24.03 4.80 22.57
N GLY A 132 25.01 5.09 21.73
CA GLY A 132 26.41 5.03 22.15
C GLY A 132 26.69 6.08 23.22
#